data_AF-A0A0W0XCP2-F1
#
_entry.id   AF-A0A0W0XCP2-F1
#
_cell.length_a   1.000
_cell.length_b   1.000
_cell.length_c   1.000
_cell.angle_alpha   90.00
_cell.angle_beta   90.00
_cell.angle_gamma   90.00
#
_symmetry.space_group_name_H-M   'P 1'
#
loop_
_entity.id
_entity.type
_entity.pdbx_description
1 polymer ?
#
loop_
_entity_poly.entity_id
_entity_poly.type
_entity_poly.pdbx_seq_one_letter_code
_entity_poly.pdbx_strand_id
1 'polypeptide(L)'
;MPLLSREQFVKLCTEAILYTRNTITINNQISGYKKFHREIKENHYFFANVRASLIDTREHEYMYRHDLLAHVGLGHCHELADFLLVEIGKALELKGAFARIRIVRSVKYDHVYLEIKIQLKDEKDYSYWEVDAWDPRVIDISTRPDGSIKNHEALEYGYSADVKNSVYSDEINYQQRFTFFGGIPKPLPGAPNGRATPEAEMLDKHAEMYSDYTMEEAMENGKLDPSGQIHYLQEVSKWQLSSH
;
A
#
# COMPACT_ATOMS: atom_id res chain seq x y z
N MET A 1 -1.85 -23.99 11.37
CA MET A 1 -2.46 -22.80 10.75
C MET A 1 -2.59 -23.07 9.26
N PRO A 2 -3.70 -22.73 8.60
CA PRO A 2 -3.83 -22.87 7.15
C PRO A 2 -2.78 -22.00 6.44
N LEU A 3 -2.08 -22.58 5.46
CA LEU A 3 -1.13 -21.87 4.61
C LEU A 3 -1.83 -21.49 3.30
N LEU A 4 -1.66 -20.25 2.86
CA LEU A 4 -2.15 -19.80 1.56
C LEU A 4 -1.24 -20.36 0.47
N SER A 5 -1.83 -20.74 -0.67
CA SER A 5 -1.02 -20.84 -1.88
C SER A 5 -0.51 -19.45 -2.28
N ARG A 6 0.56 -19.42 -3.06
CA ARG A 6 1.11 -18.18 -3.61
C ARG A 6 0.07 -17.39 -4.42
N GLU A 7 -0.71 -18.07 -5.24
CA GLU A 7 -1.82 -17.47 -5.99
C GLU A 7 -2.86 -16.82 -5.07
N GLN A 8 -3.24 -17.51 -3.99
CA GLN A 8 -4.20 -16.97 -3.01
C GLN A 8 -3.65 -15.72 -2.32
N PHE A 9 -2.36 -15.72 -1.98
CA PHE A 9 -1.71 -14.56 -1.36
C PHE A 9 -1.62 -13.36 -2.30
N VAL A 10 -1.18 -13.58 -3.55
CA VAL A 10 -1.10 -12.51 -4.56
C VAL A 10 -2.49 -11.92 -4.83
N LYS A 11 -3.49 -12.78 -5.03
CA LYS A 11 -4.87 -12.35 -5.24
C LYS A 11 -5.39 -11.48 -4.09
N LEU A 12 -5.14 -11.90 -2.86
CA LEU A 12 -5.52 -11.15 -1.66
C LEU A 12 -4.86 -9.77 -1.62
N CYS A 13 -3.56 -9.69 -1.91
CA CYS A 13 -2.84 -8.42 -1.96
C CYS A 13 -3.37 -7.51 -3.07
N THR A 14 -3.65 -8.05 -4.26
CA THR A 14 -4.24 -7.29 -5.37
C THR A 14 -5.61 -6.73 -4.98
N GLU A 15 -6.49 -7.55 -4.42
CA GLU A 15 -7.82 -7.11 -3.97
C GLU A 15 -7.71 -5.98 -2.93
N ALA A 16 -6.77 -6.08 -1.99
CA ALA A 16 -6.52 -5.05 -0.98
C ALA A 16 -5.95 -3.74 -1.59
N ILE A 17 -5.04 -3.83 -2.56
CA ILE A 17 -4.50 -2.66 -3.29
C ILE A 17 -5.63 -1.94 -4.04
N LEU A 18 -6.45 -2.70 -4.78
CA LEU A 18 -7.58 -2.14 -5.53
C LEU A 18 -8.59 -1.48 -4.58
N TYR A 19 -8.94 -2.13 -3.48
CA TYR A 19 -9.83 -1.56 -2.48
C TYR A 19 -9.28 -0.28 -1.85
N THR A 20 -7.98 -0.27 -1.53
CA THR A 20 -7.29 0.90 -0.96
C THR A 20 -7.40 2.10 -1.89
N ARG A 21 -7.11 1.93 -3.18
CA ARG A 21 -7.16 3.04 -4.17
C ARG A 21 -8.56 3.47 -4.55
N ASN A 22 -9.53 2.55 -4.47
CA ASN A 22 -10.94 2.91 -4.64
C ASN A 22 -11.48 3.71 -3.43
N THR A 23 -10.87 3.54 -2.26
CA THR A 23 -11.30 4.20 -1.02
C THR A 23 -10.57 5.51 -0.78
N ILE A 24 -9.25 5.53 -0.98
CA ILE A 24 -8.38 6.67 -0.71
C ILE A 24 -7.95 7.29 -2.04
N THR A 25 -8.36 8.52 -2.26
CA THR A 25 -7.83 9.34 -3.35
C THR A 25 -6.40 9.79 -3.01
N ILE A 26 -5.45 9.56 -3.91
CA ILE A 26 -4.04 9.92 -3.72
C ILE A 26 -3.87 11.40 -4.07
N ASN A 27 -3.65 12.24 -3.05
CA ASN A 27 -3.69 13.70 -3.25
C ASN A 27 -2.48 14.25 -4.04
N ASN A 28 -1.40 13.49 -4.14
CA ASN A 28 -0.19 13.81 -4.88
C ASN A 28 -0.11 13.07 -6.21
N GLN A 29 -1.23 12.56 -6.73
CA GLN A 29 -1.42 12.18 -8.13
C GLN A 29 -2.30 13.21 -8.84
N ILE A 30 -2.18 13.36 -10.16
CA ILE A 30 -2.90 14.38 -10.93
C ILE A 30 -4.41 14.31 -10.71
N SER A 31 -5.01 13.13 -10.76
CA SER A 31 -6.45 12.92 -10.61
C SER A 31 -6.93 13.34 -9.23
N GLY A 32 -6.23 12.94 -8.19
CA GLY A 32 -6.57 13.30 -6.82
C GLY A 32 -6.39 14.79 -6.56
N TYR A 33 -5.29 15.36 -7.06
CA TYR A 33 -5.06 16.80 -7.04
C TYR A 33 -6.17 17.56 -7.76
N LYS A 34 -6.55 17.17 -8.98
CA LYS A 34 -7.63 17.81 -9.77
C LYS A 34 -8.96 17.70 -9.04
N LYS A 35 -9.27 16.54 -8.46
CA LYS A 35 -10.53 16.27 -7.75
C LYS A 35 -10.68 17.08 -6.47
N PHE A 36 -9.59 17.25 -5.71
CA PHE A 36 -9.59 17.90 -4.39
C PHE A 36 -8.71 19.16 -4.32
N HIS A 37 -8.50 19.85 -5.44
CA HIS A 37 -7.55 20.95 -5.55
C HIS A 37 -7.70 21.97 -4.43
N ARG A 38 -8.92 22.48 -4.24
CA ARG A 38 -9.22 23.51 -3.24
C ARG A 38 -8.85 23.03 -1.84
N GLU A 39 -9.24 21.80 -1.50
CA GLU A 39 -8.92 21.21 -0.18
C GLU A 39 -7.42 21.04 0.01
N ILE A 40 -6.69 20.58 -1.01
CA ILE A 40 -5.26 20.32 -0.93
C ILE A 40 -4.44 21.61 -0.86
N LYS A 41 -4.74 22.58 -1.72
CA LYS A 41 -3.88 23.76 -1.95
C LYS A 41 -4.34 25.03 -1.26
N GLU A 42 -5.63 25.27 -1.17
CA GLU A 42 -6.17 26.52 -0.64
C GLU A 42 -6.52 26.36 0.85
N ASN A 43 -7.17 25.25 1.20
CA ASN A 43 -7.62 25.00 2.57
C ASN A 43 -6.57 24.25 3.42
N HIS A 44 -5.52 23.71 2.81
CA HIS A 44 -4.54 22.84 3.47
C HIS A 44 -5.20 21.74 4.32
N TYR A 45 -6.28 21.16 3.79
CA TYR A 45 -7.23 20.32 4.51
C TYR A 45 -6.54 19.22 5.31
N PHE A 46 -5.58 18.51 4.71
CA PHE A 46 -4.93 17.37 5.35
C PHE A 46 -4.14 17.81 6.59
N PHE A 47 -3.41 18.93 6.51
CA PHE A 47 -2.69 19.49 7.65
C PHE A 47 -3.64 20.03 8.72
N ALA A 48 -4.70 20.73 8.30
CA ALA A 48 -5.65 21.38 9.21
C ALA A 48 -6.55 20.40 9.97
N ASN A 49 -6.90 19.25 9.38
CA ASN A 49 -7.95 18.37 9.91
C ASN A 49 -7.50 16.93 10.21
N VAL A 50 -6.43 16.42 9.59
CA VAL A 50 -6.09 14.98 9.61
C VAL A 50 -4.74 14.73 10.26
N ARG A 51 -3.74 15.56 9.94
CA ARG A 51 -2.33 15.29 10.29
C ARG A 51 -2.09 15.18 11.79
N ALA A 52 -2.69 16.07 12.59
CA ALA A 52 -2.56 16.02 14.06
C ALA A 52 -3.10 14.70 14.62
N SER A 53 -4.31 14.30 14.20
CA SER A 53 -4.92 13.03 14.60
C SER A 53 -4.11 11.80 14.20
N LEU A 54 -3.36 11.84 13.09
CA LEU A 54 -2.45 10.76 12.72
C LEU A 54 -1.16 10.77 13.55
N ILE A 55 -0.56 11.94 13.79
CA ILE A 55 0.69 12.07 14.56
C ILE A 55 0.49 11.69 16.03
N ASP A 56 -0.66 12.04 16.61
CA ASP A 56 -0.95 11.80 18.03
C ASP A 56 -1.33 10.33 18.31
N THR A 57 -1.50 9.51 17.27
CA THR A 57 -1.77 8.08 17.44
C THR A 57 -0.55 7.32 17.92
N ARG A 58 -0.79 6.32 18.76
CA ARG A 58 0.21 5.35 19.18
C ARG A 58 0.48 4.36 18.06
N GLU A 59 1.67 3.76 18.09
CA GLU A 59 2.15 2.81 17.08
C GLU A 59 1.17 1.64 16.79
N HIS A 60 0.40 1.21 17.79
CA HIS A 60 -0.56 0.10 17.69
C HIS A 60 -2.01 0.51 17.35
N GLU A 61 -2.29 1.81 17.16
CA GLU A 61 -3.64 2.29 16.83
C GLU A 61 -3.92 2.18 15.32
N TYR A 62 -3.74 0.96 14.78
CA TYR A 62 -3.93 0.64 13.37
C TYR A 62 -5.37 0.88 12.91
N MET A 63 -6.35 0.38 13.67
CA MET A 63 -7.76 0.52 13.32
C MET A 63 -8.25 1.97 13.35
N TYR A 64 -7.70 2.80 14.25
CA TYR A 64 -8.01 4.22 14.28
C TYR A 64 -7.54 4.91 13.00
N ARG A 65 -6.26 4.72 12.63
CA ARG A 65 -5.70 5.28 11.39
C ARG A 65 -6.46 4.80 10.17
N HIS A 66 -6.72 3.50 10.10
CA HIS A 66 -7.51 2.90 9.02
C HIS A 66 -8.90 3.55 8.89
N ASP A 67 -9.68 3.60 9.97
CA ASP A 67 -11.05 4.13 9.93
C ASP A 67 -11.07 5.65 9.66
N LEU A 68 -10.05 6.39 10.14
CA LEU A 68 -9.88 7.81 9.83
C LEU A 68 -9.64 8.03 8.33
N LEU A 69 -8.72 7.25 7.75
CA LEU A 69 -8.41 7.32 6.33
C LEU A 69 -9.58 6.87 5.47
N ALA A 70 -10.35 5.85 5.88
CA ALA A 70 -11.61 5.46 5.25
C ALA A 70 -12.63 6.59 5.26
N HIS A 71 -12.74 7.30 6.39
CA HIS A 71 -13.68 8.42 6.55
C HIS A 71 -13.33 9.59 5.64
N VAL A 72 -12.07 9.99 5.63
CA VAL A 72 -11.54 11.13 4.88
C VAL A 72 -11.47 10.84 3.38
N GLY A 73 -11.05 9.64 2.98
CA GLY A 73 -10.92 9.23 1.58
C GLY A 73 -9.85 9.97 0.79
N LEU A 74 -8.86 10.56 1.48
CA LEU A 74 -7.76 11.34 0.90
C LEU A 74 -6.47 11.05 1.69
N GLY A 75 -5.35 10.83 1.01
CA GLY A 75 -4.06 10.56 1.67
C GLY A 75 -2.85 10.64 0.74
N HIS A 76 -1.65 10.47 1.30
CA HIS A 76 -0.38 10.30 0.59
C HIS A 76 0.09 8.84 0.66
N CYS A 77 1.28 8.54 0.10
CA CYS A 77 1.86 7.20 0.09
C CYS A 77 1.92 6.54 1.49
N HIS A 78 2.29 7.30 2.53
CA HIS A 78 2.37 6.75 3.88
C HIS A 78 1.00 6.33 4.42
N GLU A 79 -0.02 7.17 4.23
CA GLU A 79 -1.38 6.85 4.64
C GLU A 79 -1.96 5.66 3.85
N LEU A 80 -1.63 5.54 2.56
CA LEU A 80 -2.00 4.37 1.78
C LEU A 80 -1.37 3.10 2.36
N ALA A 81 -0.10 3.13 2.77
CA ALA A 81 0.56 1.99 3.40
C ALA A 81 -0.07 1.61 4.74
N ASP A 82 -0.40 2.59 5.60
CA ASP A 82 -1.11 2.35 6.87
C ASP A 82 -2.48 1.69 6.64
N PHE A 83 -3.24 2.17 5.65
CA PHE A 83 -4.54 1.61 5.30
C PHE A 83 -4.40 0.18 4.73
N LEU A 84 -3.49 0.00 3.78
CA LEU A 84 -3.24 -1.28 3.11
C LEU A 84 -2.80 -2.36 4.09
N LEU A 85 -2.00 -2.00 5.10
CA LEU A 85 -1.55 -2.92 6.14
C LEU A 85 -2.73 -3.58 6.86
N VAL A 86 -3.74 -2.78 7.23
CA VAL A 86 -4.94 -3.28 7.91
C VAL A 86 -5.78 -4.15 6.98
N GLU A 87 -5.96 -3.73 5.73
CA GLU A 87 -6.79 -4.48 4.77
C GLU A 87 -6.17 -5.84 4.40
N ILE A 88 -4.85 -5.90 4.20
CA ILE A 88 -4.15 -7.19 4.01
C ILE A 88 -4.22 -8.03 5.28
N GLY A 89 -3.93 -7.46 6.45
CA GLY A 89 -3.97 -8.18 7.71
C GLY A 89 -5.34 -8.81 8.00
N LYS A 90 -6.41 -8.06 7.77
CA LYS A 90 -7.80 -8.50 7.91
C LYS A 90 -8.12 -9.63 6.93
N ALA A 91 -7.69 -9.52 5.68
CA ALA A 91 -7.92 -10.56 4.68
C ALA A 91 -7.16 -11.85 5.02
N LEU A 92 -5.96 -11.76 5.60
CA LEU A 92 -5.20 -12.91 6.10
C LEU A 92 -5.93 -13.57 7.29
N GLU A 93 -6.40 -12.79 8.26
CA GLU A 93 -7.16 -13.28 9.42
C GLU A 93 -8.41 -14.06 8.96
N LEU A 94 -9.16 -13.55 7.99
CA LEU A 94 -10.34 -14.22 7.43
C LEU A 94 -10.04 -15.57 6.78
N LYS A 95 -8.81 -15.78 6.32
CA LYS A 95 -8.33 -17.06 5.79
C LYS A 95 -7.64 -17.94 6.84
N GLY A 96 -7.52 -17.47 8.08
CA GLY A 96 -6.74 -18.10 9.14
C GLY A 96 -5.23 -18.11 8.88
N ALA A 97 -4.75 -17.28 7.95
CA ALA A 97 -3.36 -17.15 7.59
C ALA A 97 -2.66 -16.12 8.48
N PHE A 98 -1.34 -16.20 8.55
CA PHE A 98 -0.53 -15.36 9.43
C PHE A 98 0.67 -14.80 8.67
N ALA A 99 0.93 -13.51 8.83
CA ALA A 99 2.10 -12.86 8.27
C ALA A 99 2.63 -11.79 9.22
N ARG A 100 3.91 -11.44 9.08
CA ARG A 100 4.45 -10.20 9.62
C ARG A 100 4.41 -9.15 8.53
N ILE A 101 3.79 -8.02 8.82
CA ILE A 101 3.64 -6.89 7.90
C ILE A 101 4.46 -5.73 8.46
N ARG A 102 5.30 -5.13 7.63
CA ARG A 102 6.15 -3.99 7.98
C ARG A 102 5.87 -2.85 7.04
N ILE A 103 5.78 -1.65 7.58
CA ILE A 103 5.84 -0.43 6.78
C ILE A 103 7.31 -0.04 6.67
N VAL A 104 7.80 0.04 5.44
CA VAL A 104 9.22 0.32 5.17
C VAL A 104 9.33 1.56 4.29
N ARG A 105 10.32 2.41 4.57
CA ARG A 105 10.64 3.59 3.75
C ARG A 105 11.87 3.31 2.92
N SER A 106 11.79 3.56 1.62
CA SER A 106 12.98 3.52 0.75
C SER A 106 14.04 4.50 1.24
N VAL A 107 15.32 4.08 1.24
CA VAL A 107 16.43 5.00 1.51
C VAL A 107 16.81 5.83 0.28
N LYS A 108 16.36 5.43 -0.91
CA LYS A 108 16.69 6.09 -2.19
C LYS A 108 15.65 7.13 -2.59
N TYR A 109 14.38 6.82 -2.34
CA TYR A 109 13.24 7.65 -2.72
C TYR A 109 12.41 7.98 -1.48
N ASP A 110 11.78 9.14 -1.47
CA ASP A 110 10.84 9.50 -0.41
C ASP A 110 9.51 8.77 -0.59
N HIS A 111 9.54 7.45 -0.39
CA HIS A 111 8.41 6.57 -0.62
C HIS A 111 8.32 5.46 0.43
N VAL A 112 7.09 5.01 0.69
CA VAL A 112 6.74 4.04 1.73
C VAL A 112 5.86 2.94 1.14
N TYR A 113 6.20 1.69 1.46
CA TYR A 113 5.48 0.49 1.01
C TYR A 113 5.45 -0.57 2.12
N LEU A 114 4.79 -1.70 1.87
CA LEU A 114 4.75 -2.83 2.79
C LEU A 114 5.79 -3.90 2.44
N GLU A 115 6.55 -4.34 3.43
CA GLU A 115 7.27 -5.62 3.37
C GLU A 115 6.47 -6.67 4.16
N ILE A 116 6.09 -7.76 3.50
CA ILE A 116 5.31 -8.85 4.08
C ILE A 116 6.15 -10.11 4.13
N LYS A 117 6.35 -10.64 5.33
CA LYS A 117 6.93 -11.95 5.57
C LYS A 117 5.82 -12.96 5.86
N ILE A 118 5.68 -13.97 5.01
CA ILE A 118 4.63 -14.98 5.11
C ILE A 118 5.18 -16.37 4.76
N GLN A 119 4.66 -17.41 5.39
CA GLN A 119 4.93 -18.79 4.98
C GLN A 119 3.80 -19.25 4.07
N LEU A 120 4.12 -19.57 2.82
CA LEU A 120 3.15 -20.04 1.85
C LEU A 120 3.16 -21.57 1.78
N LYS A 121 2.08 -22.13 1.24
CA LYS A 121 1.93 -23.56 1.03
C LYS A 121 3.01 -24.04 0.05
N ASP A 122 3.59 -25.20 0.34
CA ASP A 122 4.61 -25.87 -0.47
C ASP A 122 5.97 -25.11 -0.53
N GLU A 123 6.12 -24.02 0.24
CA GLU A 123 7.39 -23.30 0.48
C GLU A 123 8.07 -23.80 1.76
N LYS A 124 9.38 -24.06 1.67
CA LYS A 124 10.21 -24.55 2.78
C LYS A 124 10.43 -23.48 3.85
N ASP A 125 10.67 -22.24 3.44
CA ASP A 125 10.95 -21.11 4.32
C ASP A 125 9.93 -19.99 4.08
N TYR A 126 10.00 -18.94 4.91
CA TYR A 126 9.19 -17.75 4.70
C TYR A 126 9.61 -17.02 3.42
N SER A 127 8.63 -16.60 2.62
CA SER A 127 8.84 -15.64 1.54
C SER A 127 8.66 -14.20 2.03
N TYR A 128 9.34 -13.28 1.35
CA TYR A 128 9.30 -11.84 1.62
C TYR A 128 8.78 -11.13 0.38
N TRP A 129 7.88 -10.18 0.58
CA TRP A 129 7.14 -9.53 -0.49
C TRP A 129 7.08 -8.02 -0.29
N GLU A 130 7.38 -7.27 -1.34
CA GLU A 130 7.04 -5.85 -1.44
C GLU A 130 5.62 -5.72 -1.97
N VAL A 131 4.78 -4.97 -1.24
CA VAL A 131 3.39 -4.70 -1.61
C VAL A 131 3.12 -3.20 -1.47
N ASP A 132 2.63 -2.58 -2.55
CA ASP A 132 2.42 -1.14 -2.61
C ASP A 132 1.08 -0.81 -3.30
N ALA A 133 0.40 0.21 -2.80
CA ALA A 133 -0.85 0.74 -3.37
C ALA A 133 -0.70 2.13 -3.98
N TRP A 134 0.37 2.87 -3.69
CA TRP A 134 0.62 4.17 -4.31
C TRP A 134 1.14 3.98 -5.74
N ASP A 135 2.16 3.13 -5.89
CA ASP A 135 2.61 2.55 -7.15
C ASP A 135 2.28 1.04 -7.14
N PRO A 136 1.09 0.66 -7.65
CA PRO A 136 0.50 -0.64 -7.41
C PRO A 136 1.39 -1.82 -7.81
N ARG A 137 1.83 -2.65 -6.84
CA ARG A 137 2.61 -3.86 -7.15
C ARG A 137 2.66 -4.88 -6.04
N VAL A 138 2.95 -6.12 -6.42
CA VAL A 138 3.20 -7.26 -5.52
C VAL A 138 4.45 -8.00 -6.01
N ILE A 139 5.59 -7.81 -5.35
CA ILE A 139 6.89 -8.32 -5.81
C ILE A 139 7.49 -9.25 -4.76
N ASP A 140 7.82 -10.47 -5.15
CA ASP A 140 8.60 -11.38 -4.29
C ASP A 140 10.07 -10.96 -4.24
N ILE A 141 10.51 -10.57 -3.05
CA ILE A 141 11.85 -10.09 -2.70
C ILE A 141 12.58 -11.05 -1.76
N SER A 142 12.20 -12.34 -1.78
CA SER A 142 12.84 -13.36 -0.95
C SER A 142 14.34 -13.46 -1.25
N THR A 143 15.15 -13.53 -0.20
CA THR A 143 16.59 -13.76 -0.32
C THR A 143 16.87 -15.17 -0.81
N ARG A 144 17.58 -15.30 -1.91
CA ARG A 144 18.02 -16.57 -2.50
C ARG A 144 19.12 -17.21 -1.63
N PRO A 145 19.42 -18.52 -1.81
CA PRO A 145 20.48 -19.20 -1.07
C PRO A 145 21.87 -18.59 -1.24
N ASP A 146 22.13 -17.91 -2.36
CA ASP A 146 23.39 -17.20 -2.64
C ASP A 146 23.45 -15.80 -2.01
N GLY A 147 22.41 -15.40 -1.25
CA GLY A 147 22.30 -14.09 -0.62
C GLY A 147 21.74 -12.98 -1.52
N SER A 148 21.53 -13.24 -2.81
CA SER A 148 20.91 -12.26 -3.72
C SER A 148 19.41 -12.12 -3.47
N ILE A 149 18.84 -10.97 -3.86
CA ILE A 149 17.40 -10.72 -3.71
C ILE A 149 16.69 -11.11 -5.00
N LYS A 150 15.60 -11.87 -4.88
CA LYS A 150 14.75 -12.19 -6.02
C LYS A 150 14.12 -10.91 -6.58
N ASN A 151 14.03 -10.82 -7.90
CA ASN A 151 13.48 -9.68 -8.63
C ASN A 151 14.09 -8.32 -8.22
N HIS A 152 15.36 -8.29 -7.83
CA HIS A 152 16.04 -7.07 -7.41
C HIS A 152 15.97 -5.96 -8.48
N GLU A 153 16.05 -6.37 -9.75
CA GLU A 153 15.90 -5.52 -10.93
C GLU A 153 14.55 -4.82 -11.04
N ALA A 154 13.51 -5.37 -10.40
CA ALA A 154 12.15 -4.81 -10.38
C ALA A 154 11.93 -3.86 -9.19
N LEU A 155 12.90 -3.73 -8.27
CA LEU A 155 12.81 -2.84 -7.11
C LEU A 155 13.18 -1.41 -7.47
N GLU A 156 12.23 -0.70 -8.06
CA GLU A 156 12.39 0.71 -8.45
C GLU A 156 12.75 1.58 -7.25
N TYR A 157 12.24 1.28 -6.06
CA TYR A 157 12.56 2.02 -4.83
C TYR A 157 13.86 1.55 -4.16
N GLY A 158 14.55 0.57 -4.73
CA GLY A 158 15.71 -0.09 -4.13
C GLY A 158 15.35 -1.02 -2.97
N TYR A 159 16.34 -1.82 -2.56
CA TYR A 159 16.17 -2.84 -1.51
C TYR A 159 16.42 -2.31 -0.09
N SER A 160 17.22 -1.26 0.06
CA SER A 160 17.51 -0.69 1.37
C SER A 160 16.32 0.09 1.88
N ALA A 161 15.78 -0.33 3.02
CA ALA A 161 14.61 0.29 3.61
C ALA A 161 14.74 0.46 5.13
N ASP A 162 14.26 1.60 5.62
CA ASP A 162 14.12 1.87 7.05
C ASP A 162 12.76 1.37 7.53
N VAL A 163 12.76 0.44 8.48
CA VAL A 163 11.52 -0.06 9.10
C VAL A 163 10.89 1.08 9.92
N LYS A 164 9.67 1.47 9.54
CA LYS A 164 8.86 2.47 10.26
C LYS A 164 7.92 1.83 11.26
N ASN A 165 7.39 0.66 10.91
CA ASN A 165 6.48 -0.10 11.74
C ASN A 165 6.59 -1.60 11.41
N SER A 166 6.24 -2.46 12.36
CA SER A 166 6.28 -3.91 12.23
C SER A 166 5.23 -4.55 13.14
N VAL A 167 4.28 -5.28 12.55
CA VAL A 167 3.21 -5.96 13.29
C VAL A 167 2.92 -7.34 12.70
N TYR A 168 2.51 -8.28 13.53
CA TYR A 168 1.94 -9.54 13.08
C TYR A 168 0.44 -9.38 12.79
N SER A 169 -0.06 -10.05 11.76
CA SER A 169 -1.44 -9.88 11.31
C SER A 169 -2.49 -10.24 12.37
N ASP A 170 -2.16 -11.02 13.39
CA ASP A 170 -3.06 -11.36 14.51
C ASP A 170 -2.96 -10.42 15.73
N GLU A 171 -2.02 -9.47 15.71
CA GLU A 171 -1.86 -8.47 16.78
C GLU A 171 -2.81 -7.26 16.61
N ILE A 172 -3.47 -7.15 15.45
CA ILE A 172 -4.41 -6.07 15.15
C ILE A 172 -5.83 -6.51 15.55
N ASN A 173 -6.51 -5.69 16.35
CA ASN A 173 -7.90 -5.93 16.73
C ASN A 173 -8.88 -5.46 15.64
N TYR A 174 -9.13 -6.27 14.60
CA TYR A 174 -10.00 -5.90 13.47
C TYR A 174 -11.49 -5.70 13.82
N GLN A 175 -11.90 -6.07 15.04
CA GLN A 175 -13.26 -5.83 15.54
C GLN A 175 -13.43 -4.40 16.06
N GLN A 176 -12.33 -3.70 16.34
CA GLN A 176 -12.37 -2.32 16.78
C GLN A 176 -12.86 -1.42 15.65
N ARG A 177 -13.77 -0.50 15.98
CA ARG A 177 -14.35 0.47 15.04
C ARG A 177 -14.33 1.86 15.63
N PHE A 178 -13.90 2.82 14.83
CA PHE A 178 -13.94 4.24 15.15
C PHE A 178 -14.86 4.98 14.19
N THR A 179 -15.50 6.03 14.69
CA THR A 179 -16.36 6.89 13.87
C THR A 179 -16.01 8.35 14.14
N PHE A 180 -16.07 9.18 13.11
CA PHE A 180 -15.56 10.56 13.15
C PHE A 180 -16.66 11.60 12.90
N PHE A 181 -17.91 11.24 13.20
CA PHE A 181 -19.08 12.10 12.96
C PHE A 181 -18.93 13.46 13.65
N GLY A 182 -18.91 14.54 12.87
CA GLY A 182 -18.86 15.92 13.36
C GLY A 182 -17.50 16.41 13.89
N GLY A 183 -16.52 15.52 14.08
CA GLY A 183 -15.19 15.88 14.59
C GLY A 183 -14.17 16.18 13.50
N ILE A 184 -14.24 15.47 12.37
CA ILE A 184 -13.36 15.66 11.22
C ILE A 184 -14.24 15.78 9.97
N PRO A 185 -14.33 16.97 9.33
CA PRO A 185 -15.15 17.15 8.13
C PRO A 185 -14.57 16.33 6.99
N LYS A 186 -15.38 15.77 6.10
CA LYS A 186 -14.86 15.13 4.87
C LYS A 186 -14.35 16.20 3.89
N PRO A 187 -13.30 15.92 3.10
CA PRO A 187 -12.83 16.86 2.09
C PRO A 187 -13.90 17.03 1.02
N LEU A 188 -14.12 18.28 0.59
CA LEU A 188 -15.07 18.58 -0.47
C LEU A 188 -14.39 18.50 -1.84
N PRO A 189 -14.89 17.67 -2.78
CA PRO A 189 -14.37 17.70 -4.14
C PRO A 189 -14.70 19.05 -4.78
N GLY A 190 -13.80 19.56 -5.62
CA GLY A 190 -14.02 20.84 -6.27
C GLY A 190 -12.82 21.37 -7.03
N ALA A 191 -13.14 22.17 -8.06
CA ALA A 191 -12.18 22.96 -8.81
C ALA A 191 -11.57 24.08 -7.95
N PRO A 192 -10.40 24.62 -8.34
CA PRO A 192 -9.82 25.79 -7.69
C PRO A 192 -10.76 26.99 -7.73
N ASN A 193 -10.70 27.85 -6.71
CA ASN A 193 -11.41 29.12 -6.70
C ASN A 193 -10.71 30.17 -7.60
N GLY A 194 -9.42 29.98 -7.87
CA GLY A 194 -8.59 30.85 -8.70
C GLY A 194 -7.92 30.12 -9.87
N ARG A 195 -6.71 30.55 -10.25
CA ARG A 195 -5.91 29.81 -11.23
C ARG A 195 -5.37 28.55 -10.59
N ALA A 196 -5.66 27.40 -11.20
CA ALA A 196 -5.00 26.13 -10.85
C ALA A 196 -3.48 26.25 -11.06
N THR A 197 -2.69 25.53 -10.28
CA THR A 197 -1.31 25.24 -10.68
C THR A 197 -1.36 24.59 -12.06
N PRO A 198 -0.68 25.12 -13.10
CA PRO A 198 -0.69 24.51 -14.42
C PRO A 198 -0.23 23.06 -14.34
N GLU A 199 -0.92 22.18 -15.07
CA GLU A 199 -0.59 20.74 -15.07
C GLU A 199 0.86 20.48 -15.48
N ALA A 200 1.39 21.27 -16.42
CA ALA A 200 2.79 21.24 -16.80
C ALA A 200 3.72 21.48 -15.59
N GLU A 201 3.44 22.46 -14.73
CA GLU A 201 4.28 22.75 -13.55
C GLU A 201 4.19 21.67 -12.47
N MET A 202 3.11 20.88 -12.46
CA MET A 202 2.97 19.72 -11.57
C MET A 202 3.78 18.53 -12.10
N LEU A 203 3.62 18.22 -13.38
CA LEU A 203 4.32 17.14 -14.05
C LEU A 203 5.83 17.37 -14.14
N ASP A 204 6.28 18.61 -14.36
CA ASP A 204 7.70 18.92 -14.58
C ASP A 204 8.60 18.62 -13.37
N LYS A 205 8.03 18.60 -12.16
CA LYS A 205 8.80 18.30 -10.94
C LYS A 205 8.93 16.81 -10.67
N HIS A 206 7.89 16.00 -10.95
CA HIS A 206 7.87 14.57 -10.65
C HIS A 206 6.92 13.80 -11.59
N ALA A 207 7.12 13.86 -12.92
CA ALA A 207 6.19 13.36 -13.93
C ALA A 207 5.71 11.92 -13.68
N GLU A 208 6.64 11.03 -13.30
CA GLU A 208 6.35 9.63 -12.99
C GLU A 208 5.55 9.48 -11.69
N MET A 209 5.77 10.34 -10.69
CA MET A 209 5.05 10.29 -9.40
C MET A 209 3.63 10.87 -9.49
N TYR A 210 3.40 11.75 -10.45
CA TYR A 210 2.12 12.45 -10.64
C TYR A 210 1.21 11.75 -11.65
N SER A 211 1.70 10.74 -12.39
CA SER A 211 0.92 9.99 -13.38
C SER A 211 -0.22 9.21 -12.74
N ASP A 212 -1.42 9.34 -13.32
CA ASP A 212 -2.61 8.59 -12.88
C ASP A 212 -2.65 7.16 -13.40
N TYR A 213 -1.87 6.86 -14.45
CA TYR A 213 -1.85 5.55 -15.11
C TYR A 213 -1.11 4.47 -14.33
N THR A 214 -0.64 4.76 -13.11
CA THR A 214 0.10 3.83 -12.24
C THR A 214 -0.60 2.48 -12.07
N MET A 215 -1.94 2.43 -12.04
CA MET A 215 -2.68 1.18 -11.93
C MET A 215 -2.69 0.40 -13.25
N GLU A 216 -3.07 1.05 -14.35
CA GLU A 216 -3.10 0.43 -15.68
C GLU A 216 -1.69 -0.01 -16.11
N GLU A 217 -0.69 0.83 -15.93
CA GLU A 217 0.73 0.53 -16.21
C GLU A 217 1.24 -0.63 -15.34
N ALA A 218 0.86 -0.69 -14.07
CA ALA A 218 1.20 -1.83 -13.22
C ALA A 218 0.59 -3.14 -13.72
N MET A 219 -0.65 -3.09 -14.22
CA MET A 219 -1.30 -4.24 -14.82
C MET A 219 -0.64 -4.64 -16.15
N GLU A 220 -0.38 -3.68 -17.02
CA GLU A 220 0.29 -3.88 -18.33
C GLU A 220 1.71 -4.44 -18.17
N ASN A 221 2.44 -3.97 -17.16
CA ASN A 221 3.79 -4.45 -16.84
C ASN A 221 3.80 -5.75 -16.01
N GLY A 222 2.62 -6.30 -15.68
CA GLY A 222 2.50 -7.53 -14.89
C GLY A 222 2.97 -7.41 -13.43
N LYS A 223 3.09 -6.18 -12.90
CA LYS A 223 3.39 -5.91 -11.49
C LYS A 223 2.18 -6.14 -10.58
N LEU A 224 0.98 -6.04 -11.16
CA LEU A 224 -0.30 -6.30 -10.50
C LEU A 224 -1.21 -7.11 -11.43
N ASP A 225 -1.94 -8.10 -10.89
CA ASP A 225 -2.87 -8.90 -11.68
C ASP A 225 -4.33 -8.58 -11.30
N PRO A 226 -5.11 -7.92 -12.17
CA PRO A 226 -6.49 -7.51 -11.87
C PRO A 226 -7.44 -8.68 -11.62
N SER A 227 -7.14 -9.85 -12.18
CA SER A 227 -7.98 -11.04 -12.10
C SER A 227 -7.55 -11.98 -10.98
N GLY A 228 -6.34 -11.78 -10.44
CA GLY A 228 -5.65 -12.75 -9.60
C GLY A 228 -5.42 -14.09 -10.31
N GLN A 229 -5.53 -14.16 -11.64
CA GLN A 229 -5.27 -15.35 -12.44
C GLN A 229 -3.82 -15.38 -12.90
N ILE A 230 -3.08 -16.36 -12.37
CA ILE A 230 -1.71 -16.76 -12.71
C ILE A 230 -1.22 -16.25 -14.08
N HIS A 231 -0.60 -15.07 -14.09
CA HIS A 231 0.42 -14.76 -15.07
C HIS A 231 1.74 -15.36 -14.54
N TYR A 232 2.41 -16.19 -15.34
CA TYR A 232 3.64 -16.94 -15.04
C TYR A 232 4.88 -16.07 -14.71
N LEU A 233 4.73 -14.90 -14.07
CA LEU A 233 5.78 -13.95 -13.76
C LEU A 233 6.48 -14.21 -12.41
N GLN A 234 5.97 -15.11 -11.57
CA GLN A 234 6.53 -15.34 -10.23
C GLN A 234 6.41 -16.79 -9.76
N GLU A 235 6.97 -17.73 -10.53
CA GLU A 235 7.06 -19.12 -10.09
C GLU A 235 7.73 -19.22 -8.70
N VAL A 236 7.22 -20.17 -7.90
CA VAL A 236 7.93 -20.60 -6.69
C VAL A 236 9.31 -21.04 -7.13
N SER A 237 10.33 -20.42 -6.53
CA SER A 237 11.69 -20.75 -6.92
C SER A 237 11.98 -22.20 -6.54
N LYS A 238 12.65 -22.96 -7.41
CA LYS A 238 12.90 -24.40 -7.18
C LYS A 238 13.53 -24.70 -5.81
N TRP A 239 14.31 -23.77 -5.26
CA TRP A 239 14.95 -23.88 -3.95
C TRP A 239 13.98 -23.73 -2.76
N GLN A 240 12.79 -23.16 -2.98
CA GLN A 240 11.73 -23.04 -2.00
C GLN A 240 10.83 -24.27 -1.95
N LEU A 241 10.81 -25.14 -2.97
CA LEU A 241 9.94 -26.30 -2.98
C LEU A 241 10.37 -27.31 -1.90
N SER A 242 9.45 -27.65 -1.00
CA SER A 242 9.66 -28.77 -0.06
C SER A 242 9.79 -30.07 -0.86
N SER A 243 10.91 -30.78 -0.71
CA SER A 243 11.14 -32.07 -1.38
C SER A 243 10.03 -33.07 -1.00
N HIS A 244 9.33 -33.61 -1.99
CA HIS A 244 8.47 -34.78 -1.81
C HIS A 244 9.31 -36.06 -1.76
#